data_AF-A0A929G6J0-F1
#
_entry.id   AF-A0A929G6J0-F1
#
_cell.length_a   1.000
_cell.length_b   1.000
_cell.length_c   1.000
_cell.angle_alpha   90.00
_cell.angle_beta   90.00
_cell.angle_gamma   90.00
#
_symmetry.space_group_name_H-M   'P 1'
#
loop_
_entity.id
_entity.type
_entity.pdbx_description
1 polymer ?
#
loop_
_entity_poly.entity_id
_entity_poly.type
_entity_poly.pdbx_seq_one_letter_code
_entity_poly.pdbx_strand_id
1 'polypeptide(L)'
;FHTCMPGLLNAVWNGTKLTFVVMDNSWTSMTGHQVCPATGMDARGHPAKTILIEDVARAFGVESVEVVDPYDLSEAEEAIRRALDFDGVAVVVARRECMLQVLRRERKWKEPVVITDDCVGCGLCVQLGCPAITFQDERAGIDSLLCVGCGICAHLCPSGAIIVEGEE
;
A
#
# COMPACT_ATOMS: atom_id res chain seq x y z
N PHE A 1 -0.24 -7.24 11.26
CA PHE A 1 -1.09 -8.45 11.43
C PHE A 1 -1.07 -9.08 12.84
N HIS A 2 -0.13 -8.72 13.73
CA HIS A 2 0.08 -9.41 15.03
C HIS A 2 -1.15 -9.54 15.93
N THR A 3 -1.94 -8.48 16.08
CA THR A 3 -3.13 -8.49 16.95
C THR A 3 -4.36 -9.11 16.29
N CYS A 4 -4.36 -9.26 14.97
CA CYS A 4 -5.51 -9.74 14.22
C CYS A 4 -5.50 -11.26 14.00
N MET A 5 -4.40 -11.95 14.35
CA MET A 5 -4.27 -13.40 14.17
C MET A 5 -5.40 -14.20 14.84
N PRO A 6 -5.81 -13.93 16.10
CA PRO A 6 -6.92 -14.65 16.71
C PRO A 6 -8.24 -14.43 15.97
N GLY A 7 -8.46 -13.22 15.44
CA GLY A 7 -9.64 -12.89 14.64
C GLY A 7 -9.68 -13.66 13.32
N LEU A 8 -8.53 -13.75 12.63
CA LEU A 8 -8.41 -14.53 11.40
C LEU A 8 -8.69 -16.02 11.65
N LEU A 9 -8.08 -16.59 12.70
CA LEU A 9 -8.32 -17.98 13.08
C LEU A 9 -9.80 -18.26 13.38
N ASN A 10 -10.45 -17.38 14.13
CA ASN A 10 -11.88 -17.50 14.43
C ASN A 10 -12.74 -17.40 13.16
N ALA A 11 -12.40 -16.52 12.23
CA ALA A 11 -13.12 -16.39 10.97
C ALA A 11 -13.04 -17.68 10.15
N VAL A 12 -11.85 -18.30 10.07
CA VAL A 12 -11.67 -19.57 9.37
C VAL A 12 -12.42 -20.69 10.09
N TRP A 13 -12.32 -20.79 11.41
CA TRP A 13 -12.99 -21.82 12.20
C TRP A 13 -14.52 -21.76 12.07
N ASN A 14 -15.11 -20.57 11.97
CA ASN A 14 -16.55 -20.40 11.80
C ASN A 14 -17.01 -20.46 10.34
N GLY A 15 -16.09 -20.56 9.37
CA GLY A 15 -16.44 -20.53 7.94
C GLY A 15 -17.09 -19.21 7.51
N THR A 16 -16.73 -18.10 8.14
CA THR A 16 -17.34 -16.79 7.84
C THR A 16 -16.88 -16.29 6.47
N LYS A 17 -17.82 -15.88 5.62
CA LYS A 17 -17.49 -15.14 4.39
C LYS A 17 -16.90 -13.77 4.75
N LEU A 18 -15.57 -13.66 4.65
CA LEU A 18 -14.81 -12.51 5.12
C LEU A 18 -13.58 -12.28 4.24
N THR A 19 -13.44 -11.05 3.72
CA THR A 19 -12.23 -10.61 3.03
C THR A 19 -11.32 -9.86 3.99
N PHE A 20 -10.11 -10.36 4.20
CA PHE A 20 -9.11 -9.79 5.09
C PHE A 20 -7.99 -9.14 4.27
N VAL A 21 -7.95 -7.80 4.24
CA VAL A 21 -6.90 -7.06 3.52
C VAL A 21 -5.77 -6.68 4.46
N VAL A 22 -4.56 -7.16 4.17
CA VAL A 22 -3.35 -6.85 4.93
C VAL A 22 -2.53 -5.84 4.14
N MET A 23 -2.41 -4.63 4.68
CA MET A 23 -1.45 -3.62 4.18
C MET A 23 -0.09 -3.92 4.80
N ASP A 24 0.76 -4.65 4.08
CA ASP A 24 2.09 -5.05 4.53
C ASP A 24 3.14 -4.09 3.97
N ASN A 25 3.45 -3.05 4.73
CA ASN A 25 4.51 -2.12 4.38
C ASN A 25 5.87 -2.46 5.03
N SER A 26 6.01 -3.69 5.53
CA SER A 26 7.20 -4.26 6.20
C SER A 26 7.65 -3.54 7.48
N TRP A 27 6.89 -2.57 8.00
CA TRP A 27 7.27 -1.73 9.14
C TRP A 27 6.06 -1.38 10.00
N THR A 28 6.29 -1.02 11.27
CA THR A 28 5.22 -0.37 12.07
C THR A 28 5.30 1.14 11.86
N SER A 29 4.91 1.61 10.66
CA SER A 29 5.16 3.01 10.25
C SER A 29 4.46 4.04 11.13
N MET A 30 3.18 3.84 11.45
CA MET A 30 2.35 4.83 12.16
C MET A 30 2.90 5.27 13.51
N THR A 31 3.61 4.38 14.21
CA THR A 31 4.13 4.64 15.56
C THR A 31 5.60 5.05 15.56
N GLY A 32 6.15 5.44 14.40
CA GLY A 32 7.54 5.89 14.30
C GLY A 32 8.49 4.88 13.66
N HIS A 33 7.97 3.97 12.83
CA HIS A 33 8.76 3.03 12.02
C HIS A 33 9.51 1.98 12.84
N GLN A 34 8.88 1.44 13.88
CA GLN A 34 9.45 0.31 14.61
C GLN A 34 9.57 -0.91 13.70
N VAL A 35 10.60 -1.72 13.97
CA VAL A 35 10.72 -3.05 13.38
C VAL A 35 9.52 -3.92 13.79
N CYS A 36 9.14 -4.80 12.88
CA CYS A 36 8.15 -5.84 13.11
C CYS A 36 8.63 -7.15 12.48
N PRO A 37 7.99 -8.29 12.76
CA PRO A 37 8.32 -9.56 12.12
C PRO A 37 8.37 -9.56 10.58
N ALA A 38 7.74 -8.60 9.88
CA ALA A 38 7.85 -8.45 8.44
C ALA A 38 9.11 -7.68 7.99
N THR A 39 9.84 -7.03 8.90
CA THR A 39 10.99 -6.18 8.60
C THR A 39 12.28 -6.95 8.31
N GLY A 40 12.40 -8.20 8.78
CA GLY A 40 13.64 -8.98 8.68
C GLY A 40 14.75 -8.55 9.65
N MET A 41 14.41 -7.75 10.67
CA MET A 41 15.33 -7.33 11.73
C MET A 41 14.64 -7.42 13.10
N ASP A 42 15.40 -7.80 14.14
CA ASP A 42 14.92 -7.82 15.52
C ASP A 42 14.95 -6.42 16.16
N ALA A 43 14.40 -6.30 17.37
CA ALA A 43 14.37 -5.04 18.12
C ALA A 43 15.77 -4.50 18.51
N ARG A 44 16.83 -5.29 18.34
CA ARG A 44 18.23 -4.91 18.62
C ARG A 44 18.96 -4.50 17.34
N GLY A 45 18.33 -4.61 16.17
CA GLY A 45 18.92 -4.30 14.86
C GLY A 45 19.71 -5.45 14.24
N HIS A 46 19.59 -6.68 14.78
CA HIS A 46 20.20 -7.84 14.14
C HIS A 46 19.28 -8.42 13.06
N PRO A 47 19.83 -9.05 12.01
CA PRO A 47 19.04 -9.80 11.04
C PRO A 47 18.18 -10.85 11.75
N ALA A 48 16.90 -10.88 11.42
CA ALA A 48 15.92 -11.80 11.97
C ALA A 48 15.13 -12.47 10.85
N LYS A 49 14.54 -13.62 11.17
CA LYS A 49 13.67 -14.32 10.23
C LYS A 49 12.43 -13.47 9.93
N THR A 50 12.19 -13.18 8.67
CA THR A 50 10.96 -12.55 8.21
C THR A 50 9.78 -13.52 8.33
N ILE A 51 8.69 -13.06 8.93
CA ILE A 51 7.43 -13.80 9.03
C ILE A 51 6.43 -13.16 8.06
N LEU A 52 6.02 -13.94 7.07
CA LEU A 52 5.06 -13.55 6.05
C LEU A 52 3.64 -13.92 6.49
N ILE A 53 2.70 -12.99 6.33
CA ILE A 53 1.31 -13.19 6.77
C ILE A 53 0.58 -14.22 5.92
N GLU A 54 0.93 -14.37 4.65
CA GLU A 54 0.36 -15.38 3.76
C GLU A 54 0.66 -16.80 4.23
N ASP A 55 1.83 -17.03 4.82
CA ASP A 55 2.19 -18.34 5.38
C ASP A 55 1.39 -18.63 6.65
N VAL A 56 1.18 -17.62 7.48
CA VAL A 56 0.33 -17.72 8.68
C VAL A 56 -1.13 -17.95 8.29
N ALA A 57 -1.63 -17.23 7.29
CA ALA A 57 -3.00 -17.37 6.79
C ALA A 57 -3.25 -18.79 6.25
N ARG A 58 -2.33 -19.30 5.41
CA ARG A 58 -2.39 -20.68 4.91
C ARG A 58 -2.34 -21.70 6.05
N ALA A 59 -1.49 -21.47 7.07
CA ALA A 59 -1.42 -22.34 8.25
C ALA A 59 -2.71 -22.34 9.09
N PHE A 60 -3.48 -21.26 9.08
CA PHE A 60 -4.79 -21.19 9.72
C PHE A 60 -5.92 -21.83 8.90
N GLY A 61 -5.65 -22.25 7.66
CA GLY A 61 -6.64 -22.90 6.79
C GLY A 61 -7.32 -21.96 5.81
N VAL A 62 -6.77 -20.77 5.55
CA VAL A 62 -7.28 -19.88 4.49
C VAL A 62 -6.94 -20.47 3.13
N GLU A 63 -7.96 -20.71 2.30
CA GLU A 63 -7.80 -21.30 0.96
C GLU A 63 -7.46 -20.25 -0.10
N SER A 64 -8.02 -19.05 0.01
CA SER A 64 -7.77 -17.94 -0.91
C SER A 64 -6.79 -16.95 -0.29
N VAL A 65 -5.54 -16.96 -0.78
CA VAL A 65 -4.49 -16.03 -0.32
C VAL A 65 -3.75 -15.45 -1.53
N GLU A 66 -3.94 -14.16 -1.77
CA GLU A 66 -3.31 -13.42 -2.86
C GLU A 66 -2.34 -12.36 -2.31
N VAL A 67 -1.19 -12.17 -2.97
CA VAL A 67 -0.22 -11.12 -2.64
C VAL A 67 -0.08 -10.23 -3.86
N VAL A 68 -0.32 -8.94 -3.69
CA VAL A 68 -0.34 -7.95 -4.78
C VAL A 68 0.45 -6.71 -4.38
N ASP A 69 0.96 -6.00 -5.38
CA ASP A 69 1.54 -4.68 -5.17
C ASP A 69 0.43 -3.61 -5.22
N PRO A 70 0.21 -2.81 -4.17
CA PRO A 70 -0.84 -1.79 -4.16
C PRO A 70 -0.63 -0.66 -5.19
N TYR A 71 0.53 -0.56 -5.84
CA TYR A 71 0.77 0.45 -6.88
C TYR A 71 0.36 -0.07 -8.27
N ASP A 72 0.22 -1.38 -8.46
CA ASP A 72 -0.49 -1.94 -9.63
C ASP A 72 -1.99 -1.92 -9.32
N LEU A 73 -2.63 -0.80 -9.66
CA LEU A 73 -4.04 -0.58 -9.33
C LEU A 73 -4.96 -1.61 -9.99
N SER A 74 -4.64 -2.05 -11.21
CA SER A 74 -5.41 -3.07 -11.93
C SER A 74 -5.34 -4.41 -11.22
N GLU A 75 -4.14 -4.90 -10.91
CA GLU A 75 -3.95 -6.19 -10.25
C GLU A 75 -4.57 -6.17 -8.85
N ALA A 76 -4.35 -5.09 -8.08
CA ALA A 76 -4.89 -4.93 -6.74
C ALA A 76 -6.43 -4.89 -6.74
N GLU A 77 -7.05 -4.18 -7.69
CA GLU A 77 -8.51 -4.14 -7.81
C GLU A 77 -9.08 -5.53 -8.13
N GLU A 78 -8.49 -6.24 -9.09
CA GLU A 78 -8.93 -7.58 -9.46
C GLU A 78 -8.79 -8.59 -8.32
N ALA A 79 -7.68 -8.55 -7.57
CA ALA A 79 -7.47 -9.42 -6.41
C ALA A 79 -8.50 -9.16 -5.31
N ILE A 80 -8.84 -7.89 -5.05
CA ILE A 80 -9.89 -7.54 -4.10
C ILE A 80 -11.26 -8.05 -4.58
N ARG A 81 -11.58 -7.90 -5.88
CA ARG A 81 -12.83 -8.43 -6.46
C ARG A 81 -12.93 -9.95 -6.30
N ARG A 82 -11.87 -10.69 -6.67
CA ARG A 82 -11.81 -12.16 -6.47
C ARG A 82 -12.01 -12.56 -5.01
N ALA A 83 -11.39 -11.83 -4.09
CA ALA A 83 -11.49 -12.09 -2.66
C ALA A 83 -12.87 -11.76 -2.06
N LEU A 84 -13.61 -10.82 -2.62
CA LEU A 84 -15.00 -10.51 -2.25
C LEU A 84 -15.98 -11.56 -2.77
N ASP A 85 -15.74 -12.08 -3.97
CA ASP A 85 -16.56 -13.10 -4.60
C ASP A 85 -16.39 -14.48 -3.93
N PHE A 86 -15.20 -14.77 -3.41
CA PHE A 86 -14.89 -16.02 -2.72
C PHE A 86 -15.87 -16.35 -1.57
N ASP A 87 -16.35 -17.60 -1.54
CA ASP A 87 -17.27 -18.08 -0.51
C ASP A 87 -16.50 -18.70 0.66
N GLY A 88 -16.02 -17.84 1.56
CA GLY A 88 -15.24 -18.21 2.73
C GLY A 88 -14.33 -17.07 3.18
N VAL A 89 -13.27 -17.43 3.91
CA VAL A 89 -12.24 -16.45 4.28
C VAL A 89 -11.25 -16.30 3.15
N ALA A 90 -11.06 -15.08 2.66
CA ALA A 90 -10.04 -14.73 1.70
C ALA A 90 -9.07 -13.69 2.30
N VAL A 91 -7.78 -13.81 2.00
CA VAL A 91 -6.74 -12.88 2.45
C VAL A 91 -6.07 -12.25 1.24
N VAL A 92 -6.05 -10.92 1.18
CA VAL A 92 -5.29 -10.16 0.18
C VAL A 92 -4.19 -9.39 0.89
N VAL A 93 -2.93 -9.67 0.54
CA VAL A 93 -1.75 -8.99 1.09
C VAL A 93 -1.29 -7.95 0.09
N ALA A 94 -1.61 -6.68 0.37
CA ALA A 94 -1.08 -5.54 -0.37
C ALA A 94 0.32 -5.23 0.17
N ARG A 95 1.37 -5.74 -0.49
CA ARG A 95 2.75 -5.66 -0.02
C ARG A 95 3.56 -4.64 -0.81
N ARG A 96 4.08 -3.62 -0.12
CA ARG A 96 5.11 -2.71 -0.63
C ARG A 96 5.78 -1.96 0.51
N GLU A 97 7.11 -1.93 0.55
CA GLU A 97 7.86 -1.21 1.59
C GLU A 97 7.41 0.26 1.69
N CYS A 98 7.26 0.76 2.91
CA CYS A 98 6.89 2.15 3.14
C CYS A 98 7.89 3.11 2.45
N MET A 99 7.41 3.96 1.54
CA MET A 99 8.25 4.91 0.80
C MET A 99 9.10 5.79 1.72
N LEU A 100 8.57 6.20 2.89
CA LEU A 100 9.33 6.97 3.88
C LEU A 100 10.58 6.23 4.40
N GLN A 101 10.52 4.89 4.50
CA GLN A 101 11.68 4.08 4.89
C GLN A 101 12.67 3.92 3.75
N VAL A 102 12.20 3.77 2.50
CA VAL A 102 13.05 3.79 1.31
C VAL A 102 13.84 5.09 1.24
N LEU A 103 13.16 6.25 1.36
CA LEU A 103 13.79 7.57 1.37
C LEU A 103 14.82 7.73 2.49
N ARG A 104 14.51 7.26 3.70
CA ARG A 104 15.44 7.31 4.86
C ARG A 104 16.67 6.44 4.66
N ARG A 105 16.49 5.23 4.13
CA ARG A 105 17.57 4.27 3.88
C ARG A 105 18.50 4.78 2.78
N GLU A 106 17.93 5.25 1.67
CA GLU A 106 18.67 5.70 0.50
C GLU A 106 19.23 7.11 0.66
N ARG A 107 18.68 7.91 1.58
CA ARG A 107 19.01 9.34 1.76
C ARG A 107 18.90 10.14 0.46
N LYS A 108 18.04 9.70 -0.44
CA LYS A 108 17.73 10.34 -1.72
C LYS A 108 16.28 10.72 -1.69
N TRP A 109 15.99 12.01 -1.86
CA TRP A 109 14.65 12.45 -2.16
C TRP A 109 14.39 12.16 -3.64
N LYS A 110 13.27 11.50 -3.95
CA LYS A 110 12.79 11.45 -5.33
C LYS A 110 12.24 12.81 -5.71
N GLU A 111 12.39 13.16 -6.98
CA GLU A 111 11.77 14.36 -7.52
C GLU A 111 10.24 14.28 -7.33
N PRO A 112 9.60 15.38 -6.91
CA PRO A 112 8.15 15.46 -6.88
C PRO A 112 7.53 15.19 -8.25
N VAL A 113 6.31 14.66 -8.25
CA VAL A 113 5.52 14.64 -9.48
C VAL A 113 5.13 16.05 -9.89
N VAL A 114 5.01 16.28 -11.19
CA VAL A 114 4.65 17.58 -11.78
C VAL A 114 3.26 17.49 -12.40
N ILE A 115 2.48 18.57 -12.27
CA ILE A 115 1.16 18.70 -12.92
C ILE A 115 1.30 19.61 -14.13
N THR A 116 0.92 19.11 -15.30
CA THR A 116 0.95 19.85 -16.57
C THR A 116 -0.34 20.66 -16.77
N ASP A 117 -0.34 21.49 -17.82
CA ASP A 117 -1.51 22.24 -18.24
C ASP A 117 -2.66 21.35 -18.79
N ASP A 118 -2.42 20.07 -19.00
CA ASP A 118 -3.44 19.08 -19.39
C ASP A 118 -4.39 18.71 -18.23
N CYS A 119 -4.20 19.31 -17.05
CA CYS A 119 -5.07 19.14 -15.91
C CYS A 119 -6.48 19.67 -16.22
N VAL A 120 -7.45 18.76 -16.23
CA VAL A 120 -8.88 19.05 -16.49
C VAL A 120 -9.70 19.29 -15.22
N GLY A 121 -9.07 19.36 -14.04
CA GLY A 121 -9.77 19.68 -12.79
C GLY A 121 -10.68 18.59 -12.23
N CYS A 122 -10.54 17.32 -12.66
CA CYS A 122 -11.45 16.24 -12.25
C CYS A 122 -11.41 15.86 -10.75
N GLY A 123 -10.36 16.23 -10.01
CA GLY A 123 -10.24 16.00 -8.57
C GLY A 123 -9.97 14.56 -8.13
N LEU A 124 -9.85 13.59 -9.05
CA LEU A 124 -9.61 12.18 -8.69
C LEU A 124 -8.31 11.98 -7.90
N CYS A 125 -7.24 12.69 -8.27
CA CYS A 125 -5.97 12.67 -7.53
C CYS A 125 -6.11 13.23 -6.10
N VAL A 126 -7.03 14.17 -5.86
CA VAL A 126 -7.32 14.72 -4.52
C VAL A 126 -8.02 13.69 -3.63
N GLN A 127 -8.89 12.85 -4.21
CA GLN A 127 -9.61 11.81 -3.48
C GLN A 127 -8.67 10.74 -2.88
N LEU A 128 -7.44 10.62 -3.40
CA LEU A 128 -6.40 9.79 -2.80
C LEU A 128 -6.05 10.21 -1.36
N GLY A 129 -6.34 11.46 -0.98
CA GLY A 129 -6.05 11.99 0.34
C GLY A 129 -4.56 12.23 0.59
N CYS A 130 -3.76 12.36 -0.47
CA CYS A 130 -2.34 12.68 -0.35
C CYS A 130 -2.16 14.09 0.21
N PRO A 131 -1.40 14.29 1.31
CA PRO A 131 -1.20 15.61 1.89
C PRO A 131 -0.38 16.55 1.00
N ALA A 132 0.34 16.01 0.01
CA ALA A 132 1.11 16.80 -0.95
C ALA A 132 0.26 17.34 -2.11
N ILE A 133 -1.00 16.93 -2.25
CA ILE A 133 -1.87 17.39 -3.32
C ILE A 133 -2.73 18.55 -2.80
N THR A 134 -2.66 19.67 -3.50
CA THR A 134 -3.52 20.83 -3.27
C THR A 134 -4.57 20.95 -4.38
N PHE A 135 -5.63 21.68 -4.12
CA PHE A 135 -6.67 21.94 -5.11
C PHE A 135 -7.14 23.39 -5.00
N GLN A 136 -6.89 24.19 -6.03
CA GLN A 136 -7.20 25.62 -6.10
C GLN A 136 -7.63 25.96 -7.53
N ASP A 137 -8.60 26.87 -7.68
CA ASP A 137 -9.07 27.36 -8.99
C ASP A 137 -9.39 26.23 -9.99
N GLU A 138 -10.06 25.18 -9.52
CA GLU A 138 -10.41 23.98 -10.31
C GLU A 138 -9.20 23.23 -10.91
N ARG A 139 -8.00 23.42 -10.36
CA ARG A 139 -6.77 22.72 -10.74
C ARG A 139 -6.10 22.06 -9.54
N ALA A 140 -5.53 20.89 -9.78
CA ALA A 140 -4.69 20.22 -8.79
C ALA A 140 -3.29 20.85 -8.80
N GLY A 141 -2.67 20.94 -7.63
CA GLY A 141 -1.28 21.35 -7.43
C GLY A 141 -0.51 20.34 -6.59
N ILE A 142 0.82 20.45 -6.59
CA ILE A 142 1.72 19.61 -5.79
C ILE A 142 2.58 20.49 -4.89
N ASP A 143 2.55 20.21 -3.59
CA ASP A 143 3.52 20.72 -2.64
C ASP A 143 4.81 19.87 -2.73
N SER A 144 5.86 20.47 -3.30
CA SER A 144 7.15 19.82 -3.52
C SER A 144 7.89 19.44 -2.24
N LEU A 145 7.57 20.09 -1.10
CA LEU A 145 8.19 19.77 0.19
C LEU A 145 7.57 18.53 0.83
N LEU A 146 6.30 18.27 0.53
CA LEU A 146 5.55 17.11 1.06
C LEU A 146 5.57 15.91 0.11
N CYS A 147 5.76 16.15 -1.18
CA CYS A 147 5.76 15.09 -2.18
C CYS A 147 6.98 14.16 -2.01
N VAL A 148 6.71 12.86 -2.02
CA VAL A 148 7.73 11.80 -1.90
C VAL A 148 8.02 11.10 -3.23
N GLY A 149 7.45 11.60 -4.33
CA GLY A 149 7.65 11.01 -5.67
C GLY A 149 7.17 9.56 -5.78
N CYS A 150 6.04 9.21 -5.15
CA CYS A 150 5.53 7.83 -5.19
C CYS A 150 4.82 7.46 -6.50
N GLY A 151 4.37 8.43 -7.31
CA GLY A 151 3.76 8.19 -8.62
C GLY A 151 2.32 7.66 -8.61
N ILE A 152 1.73 7.28 -7.47
CA ILE A 152 0.35 6.74 -7.41
C ILE A 152 -0.68 7.68 -8.06
N CYS A 153 -0.57 8.99 -7.81
CA CYS A 153 -1.47 9.97 -8.40
C CYS A 153 -1.32 10.10 -9.92
N ALA A 154 -0.15 9.78 -10.49
CA ALA A 154 0.06 9.73 -11.94
C ALA A 154 -0.75 8.61 -12.58
N HIS A 155 -0.72 7.41 -12.00
CA HIS A 155 -1.52 6.27 -12.47
C HIS A 155 -3.03 6.50 -12.41
N LEU A 156 -3.50 7.36 -11.49
CA LEU A 156 -4.91 7.72 -11.37
C LEU A 156 -5.35 8.83 -12.34
N CYS A 157 -4.43 9.57 -12.95
CA CYS A 157 -4.81 10.75 -13.73
C CYS A 157 -5.37 10.35 -15.12
N PRO A 158 -6.68 10.54 -15.39
CA PRO A 158 -7.26 10.10 -16.65
C PRO A 158 -6.79 10.92 -17.86
N SER A 159 -6.36 12.18 -17.63
CA SER A 159 -5.80 13.03 -18.69
C SER A 159 -4.29 12.89 -18.84
N GLY A 160 -3.62 12.07 -18.02
CA GLY A 160 -2.17 11.93 -18.04
C GLY A 160 -1.42 13.20 -17.62
N ALA A 161 -2.09 14.15 -16.96
CA ALA A 161 -1.53 15.45 -16.61
C ALA A 161 -0.54 15.43 -15.43
N ILE A 162 -0.31 14.28 -14.80
CA ILE A 162 0.62 14.15 -13.68
C ILE A 162 1.79 13.27 -14.14
N ILE A 163 2.99 13.84 -14.12
CA ILE A 163 4.21 13.21 -14.64
C ILE A 163 5.17 12.94 -13.48
N VAL A 164 5.77 11.75 -13.47
CA VAL A 164 6.87 11.39 -12.56
C VAL A 164 8.18 11.72 -13.28
N GLU A 165 8.90 12.75 -12.82
CA GLU A 165 10.22 13.05 -13.38
C GLU A 165 11.24 12.01 -12.88
N GLY A 166 11.89 11.28 -13.80
CA GLY A 166 12.95 10.32 -13.49
C GLY A 166 12.62 8.83 -13.70
N GLU A 167 11.49 8.49 -14.35
CA GLU A 167 11.30 7.17 -14.94
C GLU A 167 11.79 7.18 -16.41
N GLU A 168 13.06 6.80 -16.62
CA GLU A 168 13.56 6.22 -17.89
C GLU A 168 13.51 4.69 -17.79
#